data_AF-A0A6J5DFJ4-F1
#
_entry.id   AF-A0A6J5DFJ4-F1
#
_cell.length_a   1.000
_cell.length_b   1.000
_cell.length_c   1.000
_cell.angle_alpha   90.00
_cell.angle_beta   90.00
_cell.angle_gamma   90.00
#
_symmetry.space_group_name_H-M   'P 1'
#
loop_
_entity.id
_entity.type
_entity.pdbx_description
1 polymer ?
#
loop_
_entity_poly.entity_id
_entity_poly.type
_entity_poly.pdbx_seq_one_letter_code
_entity_poly.pdbx_strand_id
1 'polypeptide(L)'
;MNDGAQTLLQMSSPEYRNAPTGIARESLTHRGSGVFRRDLEVFLTAFTRLSAENGLPHDAQVFVKELALDKTLCDALKRQQVTDCLNVLAKYDKDEACRNAALALAARLANDEQLVESLDAQHIGICLTALSKWDREPLCRAAGIRLANRIASDPVLTDELNSEVIPGCLNALGRWHEESECAKAGMQLARRLVADQNLLYGLNGHAVAHCLSALGKWSHAPICSDAGRRLSSRIATDDMLVKQLNGVRVANCLGALGQWSADESCRAAALRLAKRISDDGPLRHHLNGRHVAVCLDALANWHTNEMCRKAAAHLARRLASDSSICDRLTAKHVANCLEALSKLTGESACRPAVIRISQRILTDKALCDSLDDQQVIKCSTALSAWGSQHVCDRARASLDQLLQDRRSVLGHVNVKTPVSLTA
;
A
#
# COMPACT_ATOMS: atom_id res chain seq x y z
N MET A 1 55.49 -19.58 -33.94
CA MET A 1 54.38 -19.82 -34.87
C MET A 1 53.10 -19.55 -34.09
N ASN A 2 52.66 -18.30 -34.11
CA ASN A 2 51.51 -17.82 -34.89
C ASN A 2 50.19 -18.28 -34.27
N ASP A 3 49.47 -17.39 -33.60
CA ASP A 3 48.49 -16.43 -34.14
C ASP A 3 47.09 -17.05 -34.16
N GLY A 4 46.17 -16.42 -33.43
CA GLY A 4 44.80 -16.87 -33.27
C GLY A 4 43.92 -15.83 -32.58
N ALA A 5 44.19 -14.55 -32.86
CA ALA A 5 43.27 -13.45 -32.63
C ALA A 5 42.72 -13.01 -33.99
N GLN A 6 41.47 -12.53 -34.00
CA GLN A 6 40.66 -12.13 -35.16
C GLN A 6 39.83 -13.26 -35.77
N THR A 7 38.56 -13.33 -35.37
CA THR A 7 37.40 -13.15 -36.27
C THR A 7 36.18 -13.02 -35.38
N LEU A 8 35.57 -11.83 -35.31
CA LEU A 8 34.13 -11.60 -35.08
C LEU A 8 33.87 -10.09 -35.20
N LEU A 9 34.04 -9.62 -36.44
CA LEU A 9 33.40 -8.41 -36.95
C LEU A 9 32.17 -8.87 -37.76
N GLN A 10 31.13 -8.03 -37.73
CA GLN A 10 29.94 -8.00 -38.59
C GLN A 10 28.72 -8.84 -38.14
N MET A 11 27.89 -8.23 -37.28
CA MET A 11 26.50 -7.93 -37.65
C MET A 11 26.15 -6.54 -37.08
N SER A 12 26.58 -5.51 -37.80
CA SER A 12 26.22 -4.12 -37.56
C SER A 12 24.87 -3.83 -38.22
N SER A 13 23.80 -3.66 -37.43
CA SER A 13 22.61 -2.93 -37.90
C SER A 13 22.85 -1.42 -37.75
N PRO A 14 22.71 -0.58 -38.79
CA PRO A 14 23.22 0.80 -38.76
C PRO A 14 22.32 1.83 -38.05
N GLU A 15 21.18 1.46 -37.47
CA GLU A 15 20.15 2.44 -37.06
C GLU A 15 20.33 3.04 -35.66
N TYR A 16 21.35 2.65 -34.89
CA TYR A 16 21.54 3.11 -33.51
C TYR A 16 22.72 4.07 -33.28
N ARG A 17 23.36 4.61 -34.33
CA ARG A 17 24.51 5.54 -34.18
C ARG A 17 24.20 7.03 -34.23
N ASN A 18 22.96 7.44 -34.49
CA ASN A 18 22.59 8.85 -34.61
C ASN A 18 21.56 9.30 -33.57
N ALA A 19 21.75 8.94 -32.30
CA ALA A 19 21.19 9.77 -31.22
C ALA A 19 22.15 10.96 -31.04
N PRO A 20 21.69 12.22 -31.17
CA PRO A 20 22.58 13.37 -31.06
C PRO A 20 23.07 13.47 -29.61
N THR A 21 24.32 13.10 -29.38
CA THR A 21 25.08 13.23 -28.12
C THR A 21 25.41 14.69 -27.77
N GLY A 22 24.62 15.65 -28.25
CA GLY A 22 24.84 17.09 -28.07
C GLY A 22 23.77 17.82 -27.24
N ILE A 23 22.87 17.11 -26.56
CA ILE A 23 21.75 17.74 -25.84
C ILE A 23 22.15 18.25 -24.44
N ALA A 24 23.26 17.82 -23.86
CA ALA A 24 23.53 18.02 -22.42
C ALA A 24 24.39 19.26 -22.04
N ARG A 25 24.50 20.31 -22.88
CA ARG A 25 25.43 21.43 -22.56
C ARG A 25 24.94 22.86 -22.69
N GLU A 26 23.67 23.07 -23.02
CA GLU A 26 23.09 24.42 -23.00
C GLU A 26 21.76 24.36 -22.26
N SER A 27 21.61 25.22 -21.26
CA SER A 27 20.37 25.40 -20.52
C SER A 27 19.20 25.40 -21.50
N LEU A 28 18.24 24.51 -21.22
CA LEU A 28 17.01 24.30 -22.00
C LEU A 28 16.18 25.59 -22.18
N THR A 29 16.57 26.68 -21.53
CA THR A 29 15.99 28.03 -21.58
C THR A 29 16.29 28.84 -22.85
N HIS A 30 17.27 28.48 -23.70
CA HIS A 30 17.72 29.34 -24.81
C HIS A 30 17.49 28.82 -26.25
N ARG A 31 16.83 27.68 -26.47
CA ARG A 31 16.54 27.18 -27.83
C ARG A 31 15.19 27.69 -28.36
N GLY A 32 15.17 28.09 -29.64
CA GLY A 32 13.93 28.47 -30.33
C GLY A 32 12.82 27.43 -30.14
N SER A 33 11.60 27.91 -29.87
CA SER A 33 10.47 27.12 -29.33
C SER A 33 10.13 25.85 -30.11
N GLY A 34 10.38 25.82 -31.43
CA GLY A 34 10.13 24.66 -32.29
C GLY A 34 11.18 23.55 -32.20
N VAL A 35 12.46 23.91 -32.03
CA VAL A 35 13.58 22.93 -31.92
C VAL A 35 13.60 22.33 -30.53
N PHE A 36 13.44 23.17 -29.50
CA PHE A 36 13.25 22.76 -28.11
C PHE A 36 12.15 21.71 -27.96
N ARG A 37 10.99 21.95 -28.59
CA ARG A 37 9.82 21.05 -28.49
C ARG A 37 10.07 19.68 -29.13
N ARG A 38 10.75 19.62 -30.27
CA ARG A 38 11.10 18.34 -30.93
C ARG A 38 12.15 17.57 -30.13
N ASP A 39 13.20 18.26 -29.66
CA ASP A 39 14.24 17.64 -28.84
C ASP A 39 13.66 17.07 -27.53
N LEU A 40 12.73 17.82 -26.91
CA LEU A 40 12.02 17.40 -25.71
C LEU A 40 11.11 16.19 -25.95
N GLU A 41 10.36 16.14 -27.07
CA GLU A 41 9.50 14.99 -27.38
C GLU A 41 10.31 13.70 -27.60
N VAL A 42 11.44 13.78 -28.32
CA VAL A 42 12.35 12.64 -28.51
C VAL A 42 12.94 12.19 -27.18
N PHE A 43 13.40 13.14 -26.35
CA PHE A 43 13.94 12.85 -25.04
C PHE A 43 12.90 12.18 -24.13
N LEU A 44 11.68 12.72 -24.05
CA LEU A 44 10.61 12.15 -23.23
C LEU A 44 10.21 10.75 -23.70
N THR A 45 10.27 10.49 -25.01
CA THR A 45 10.06 9.14 -25.56
C THR A 45 11.16 8.17 -25.11
N ALA A 46 12.41 8.60 -24.98
CA ALA A 46 13.47 7.78 -24.39
C ALA A 46 13.31 7.64 -22.87
N PHE A 47 12.91 8.72 -22.19
CA PHE A 47 12.71 8.78 -20.74
C PHE A 47 11.64 7.79 -20.27
N THR A 48 10.53 7.64 -21.01
CA THR A 48 9.45 6.68 -20.70
C THR A 48 9.91 5.22 -20.70
N ARG A 49 10.96 4.90 -21.47
CA ARG A 49 11.51 3.55 -21.61
C ARG A 49 12.51 3.18 -20.51
N LEU A 50 12.81 4.10 -19.59
CA LEU A 50 13.71 3.82 -18.47
C LEU A 50 13.13 2.74 -17.55
N SER A 51 14.02 1.85 -17.13
CA SER A 51 13.76 0.77 -16.17
C SER A 51 14.52 1.03 -14.88
N ALA A 52 13.85 0.87 -13.74
CA ALA A 52 14.43 1.08 -12.40
C ALA A 52 15.60 0.16 -12.07
N GLU A 53 15.80 -0.92 -12.84
CA GLU A 53 16.94 -1.82 -12.67
C GLU A 53 18.29 -1.12 -12.92
N ASN A 54 18.29 -0.07 -13.72
CA ASN A 54 19.44 0.78 -13.97
C ASN A 54 19.27 2.12 -13.23
N GLY A 55 20.37 2.61 -12.63
CA GLY A 55 20.40 3.96 -12.05
C GLY A 55 19.98 5.02 -13.06
N LEU A 56 19.44 6.14 -12.58
CA LEU A 56 18.94 7.20 -13.46
C LEU A 56 20.11 7.76 -14.31
N PRO A 57 20.05 7.72 -15.65
CA PRO A 57 21.11 8.24 -16.50
C PRO A 57 21.40 9.71 -16.23
N HIS A 58 22.62 10.18 -16.51
CA HIS A 58 23.02 11.55 -16.21
C HIS A 58 22.09 12.59 -16.86
N ASP A 59 21.76 12.43 -18.14
CA ASP A 59 20.85 13.35 -18.85
C ASP A 59 19.44 13.37 -18.22
N ALA A 60 18.97 12.22 -17.75
CA ALA A 60 17.71 12.11 -17.01
C ALA A 60 17.78 12.79 -15.65
N GLN A 61 18.91 12.71 -14.93
CA GLN A 61 19.10 13.44 -13.68
C GLN A 61 19.07 14.96 -13.88
N VAL A 62 19.69 15.47 -14.96
CA VAL A 62 19.67 16.89 -15.29
C VAL A 62 18.23 17.33 -15.58
N PHE A 63 17.52 16.62 -16.46
CA PHE A 63 16.14 16.92 -16.79
C PHE A 63 15.23 16.92 -15.55
N VAL A 64 15.35 15.92 -14.67
CA VAL A 64 14.54 15.82 -13.45
C VAL A 64 14.79 16.99 -12.51
N LYS A 65 16.05 17.41 -12.35
CA LYS A 65 16.39 18.59 -11.53
C LYS A 65 15.82 19.87 -12.15
N GLU A 66 15.92 20.04 -13.45
CA GLU A 66 15.33 21.18 -14.15
C GLU A 66 13.81 21.19 -14.03
N LEU A 67 13.15 20.03 -14.21
CA LEU A 67 11.70 19.90 -14.06
C LEU A 67 11.20 20.26 -12.65
N ALA A 68 12.02 20.02 -11.62
CA ALA A 68 11.71 20.39 -10.25
C ALA A 68 11.83 21.89 -9.97
N LEU A 69 12.65 22.62 -10.73
CA LEU A 69 12.99 24.02 -10.46
C LEU A 69 12.36 25.00 -11.46
N ASP A 70 12.23 24.59 -12.71
CA ASP A 70 11.73 25.42 -13.79
C ASP A 70 10.21 25.22 -13.97
N LYS A 71 9.45 26.16 -13.42
CA LYS A 71 8.00 26.19 -13.58
C LYS A 71 7.58 26.30 -15.04
N THR A 72 8.33 27.01 -15.89
CA THR A 72 7.98 27.17 -17.31
C THR A 72 8.10 25.85 -18.08
N LEU A 73 9.13 25.06 -17.76
CA LEU A 73 9.27 23.70 -18.28
C LEU A 73 8.11 22.81 -17.80
N CYS A 74 7.78 22.86 -16.51
CA CYS A 74 6.67 22.11 -15.93
C CYS A 74 5.34 22.46 -16.61
N ASP A 75 5.06 23.74 -16.82
CA ASP A 75 3.82 24.25 -17.44
C ASP A 75 3.77 23.94 -18.95
N ALA A 76 4.93 23.85 -19.62
CA ALA A 76 5.02 23.53 -21.05
C ALA A 76 4.69 22.06 -21.40
N LEU A 77 4.74 21.15 -20.43
CA LEU A 77 4.41 19.74 -20.65
C LEU A 77 2.93 19.57 -21.01
N LYS A 78 2.64 18.77 -22.03
CA LYS A 78 1.28 18.34 -22.40
C LYS A 78 0.78 17.25 -21.44
N ARG A 79 -0.53 17.00 -21.42
CA ARG A 79 -1.18 15.97 -20.59
C ARG A 79 -0.50 14.59 -20.61
N GLN A 80 -0.14 14.10 -21.80
CA GLN A 80 0.55 12.82 -21.98
C GLN A 80 1.93 12.86 -21.34
N GLN A 81 2.67 13.95 -21.55
CA GLN A 81 4.04 14.11 -21.04
C GLN A 81 4.05 14.23 -19.51
N VAL A 82 3.08 14.92 -18.90
CA VAL A 82 2.92 14.97 -17.43
C VAL A 82 2.72 13.55 -16.88
N THR A 83 1.81 12.79 -17.49
CA THR A 83 1.49 11.42 -17.07
C THR A 83 2.70 10.50 -17.20
N ASP A 84 3.37 10.55 -18.34
CA ASP A 84 4.55 9.77 -18.67
C ASP A 84 5.72 10.09 -17.74
N CYS A 85 5.97 11.37 -17.48
CA CYS A 85 6.97 11.81 -16.51
C CYS A 85 6.66 11.27 -15.12
N LEU A 86 5.44 11.47 -14.62
CA LEU A 86 5.04 10.95 -13.30
C LEU A 86 5.24 9.43 -13.20
N ASN A 87 4.87 8.69 -14.24
CA ASN A 87 5.02 7.24 -14.26
C ASN A 87 6.49 6.81 -14.17
N VAL A 88 7.40 7.48 -14.89
CA VAL A 88 8.84 7.19 -14.81
C VAL A 88 9.41 7.59 -13.46
N LEU A 89 9.08 8.78 -12.96
CA LEU A 89 9.54 9.28 -11.66
C LEU A 89 9.13 8.33 -10.53
N ALA A 90 7.91 7.78 -10.60
CA ALA A 90 7.39 6.83 -9.63
C ALA A 90 8.14 5.48 -9.59
N LYS A 91 8.92 5.15 -10.64
CA LYS A 91 9.82 3.99 -10.64
C LYS A 91 11.09 4.24 -9.80
N TYR A 92 11.44 5.50 -9.59
CA TYR A 92 12.58 5.98 -8.80
C TYR A 92 12.08 6.74 -7.56
N ASP A 93 11.05 6.21 -6.89
CA ASP A 93 10.35 6.87 -5.76
C ASP A 93 11.25 7.20 -4.55
N LYS A 94 12.39 6.51 -4.43
CA LYS A 94 13.41 6.73 -3.40
C LYS A 94 14.42 7.83 -3.75
N ASP A 95 14.49 8.27 -5.00
CA ASP A 95 15.41 9.32 -5.44
C ASP A 95 14.83 10.70 -5.13
N GLU A 96 15.61 11.55 -4.48
CA GLU A 96 15.15 12.86 -4.01
C GLU A 96 14.85 13.82 -5.17
N ALA A 97 15.65 13.79 -6.25
CA ALA A 97 15.39 14.64 -7.41
C ALA A 97 14.09 14.20 -8.10
N CYS A 98 13.88 12.88 -8.24
CA CYS A 98 12.66 12.34 -8.81
C CYS A 98 11.43 12.70 -7.98
N ARG A 99 11.54 12.62 -6.65
CA ARG A 99 10.49 13.09 -5.74
C ARG A 99 10.20 14.58 -5.97
N ASN A 100 11.21 15.44 -5.99
CA ASN A 100 11.00 16.88 -6.14
C ASN A 100 10.36 17.25 -7.48
N ALA A 101 10.76 16.58 -8.58
CA ALA A 101 10.12 16.76 -9.87
C ALA A 101 8.65 16.27 -9.87
N ALA A 102 8.38 15.13 -9.23
CA ALA A 102 7.01 14.63 -9.08
C ALA A 102 6.14 15.60 -8.26
N LEU A 103 6.70 16.26 -7.24
CA LEU A 103 6.01 17.29 -6.47
C LEU A 103 5.70 18.54 -7.29
N ALA A 104 6.59 18.95 -8.20
CA ALA A 104 6.30 20.04 -9.14
C ALA A 104 5.12 19.70 -10.07
N LEU A 105 5.11 18.48 -10.63
CA LEU A 105 3.98 18.00 -11.44
C LEU A 105 2.69 17.83 -10.63
N ALA A 106 2.78 17.36 -9.39
CA ALA A 106 1.65 17.26 -8.48
C ALA A 106 1.07 18.65 -8.15
N ALA A 107 1.92 19.63 -7.90
CA ALA A 107 1.49 21.02 -7.69
C ALA A 107 0.75 21.57 -8.91
N ARG A 108 1.21 21.25 -10.13
CA ARG A 108 0.49 21.62 -11.35
C ARG A 108 -0.87 20.94 -11.43
N LEU A 109 -0.94 19.61 -11.26
CA LEU A 109 -2.21 18.87 -11.24
C LEU A 109 -3.20 19.35 -10.16
N ALA A 110 -2.69 19.86 -9.04
CA ALA A 110 -3.53 20.39 -7.96
C ALA A 110 -4.17 21.76 -8.29
N ASN A 111 -3.53 22.53 -9.17
CA ASN A 111 -3.87 23.94 -9.45
C ASN A 111 -4.35 24.21 -10.88
N ASP A 112 -4.06 23.35 -11.84
CA ASP A 112 -4.40 23.48 -13.25
C ASP A 112 -5.62 22.60 -13.58
N GLU A 113 -6.81 23.19 -13.47
CA GLU A 113 -8.08 22.51 -13.74
C GLU A 113 -8.20 22.07 -15.20
N GLN A 114 -7.72 22.88 -16.15
CA GLN A 114 -7.75 22.54 -17.58
C GLN A 114 -6.88 21.32 -17.88
N LEU A 115 -5.72 21.20 -17.24
CA LEU A 115 -4.90 19.99 -17.35
C LEU A 115 -5.67 18.77 -16.84
N VAL A 116 -6.29 18.85 -15.66
CA VAL A 116 -7.07 17.73 -15.09
C VAL A 116 -8.25 17.34 -15.98
N GLU A 117 -8.97 18.31 -16.53
CA GLU A 117 -10.08 18.08 -17.47
C GLU A 117 -9.64 17.41 -18.76
N SER A 118 -8.42 17.68 -19.22
CA SER A 118 -7.87 17.11 -20.45
C SER A 118 -7.38 15.66 -20.32
N LEU A 119 -7.17 15.16 -19.09
CA LEU A 119 -6.71 13.79 -18.86
C LEU A 119 -7.83 12.79 -19.15
N ASP A 120 -7.52 11.76 -19.93
CA ASP A 120 -8.44 10.64 -20.14
C ASP A 120 -8.36 9.64 -18.96
N ALA A 121 -9.24 8.64 -19.00
CA ALA A 121 -9.36 7.64 -17.95
C ALA A 121 -8.04 6.92 -17.65
N GLN A 122 -7.25 6.60 -18.69
CA GLN A 122 -5.97 5.93 -18.53
C GLN A 122 -4.94 6.85 -17.88
N HIS A 123 -4.85 8.11 -18.34
CA HIS A 123 -3.95 9.09 -17.75
C HIS A 123 -4.24 9.35 -16.28
N ILE A 124 -5.51 9.49 -15.90
CA ILE A 124 -5.91 9.68 -14.50
C ILE A 124 -5.43 8.52 -13.63
N GLY A 125 -5.63 7.28 -14.08
CA GLY A 125 -5.21 6.12 -13.30
C GLY A 125 -3.70 5.98 -13.15
N ILE A 126 -2.93 6.33 -14.19
CA ILE A 126 -1.47 6.36 -14.13
C ILE A 126 -1.01 7.46 -13.15
N CYS A 127 -1.56 8.68 -13.27
CA CYS A 127 -1.24 9.78 -12.38
C CYS A 127 -1.55 9.43 -10.92
N LEU A 128 -2.74 8.91 -10.62
CA LEU A 128 -3.11 8.47 -9.26
C LEU A 128 -2.14 7.42 -8.72
N THR A 129 -1.82 6.41 -9.53
CA THR A 129 -0.91 5.33 -9.13
C THR A 129 0.50 5.87 -8.85
N ALA A 130 1.01 6.78 -9.70
CA ALA A 130 2.31 7.42 -9.53
C ALA A 130 2.35 8.30 -8.27
N LEU A 131 1.36 9.20 -8.11
CA LEU A 131 1.27 10.09 -6.95
C LEU A 131 1.16 9.33 -5.62
N SER A 132 0.52 8.16 -5.63
CA SER A 132 0.39 7.31 -4.44
C SER A 132 1.71 6.77 -3.88
N LYS A 133 2.82 6.89 -4.63
CA LYS A 133 4.18 6.57 -4.13
C LYS A 133 4.66 7.55 -3.07
N TRP A 134 4.19 8.78 -3.13
CA TRP A 134 4.48 9.84 -2.18
C TRP A 134 3.19 10.29 -1.48
N ASP A 135 2.40 9.31 -1.02
CA ASP A 135 1.08 9.52 -0.40
C ASP A 135 1.09 10.45 0.82
N ARG A 136 2.24 10.56 1.50
CA ARG A 136 2.45 11.46 2.64
C ARG A 136 2.73 12.91 2.25
N GLU A 137 3.08 13.17 1.00
CA GLU A 137 3.41 14.53 0.54
C GLU A 137 2.11 15.31 0.28
N PRO A 138 1.93 16.50 0.88
CA PRO A 138 0.68 17.26 0.77
C PRO A 138 0.28 17.59 -0.67
N LEU A 139 1.25 17.86 -1.56
CA LEU A 139 1.00 18.16 -2.97
C LEU A 139 0.47 16.94 -3.73
N CYS A 140 1.02 15.75 -3.47
CA CYS A 140 0.53 14.51 -4.07
C CYS A 140 -0.88 14.18 -3.59
N ARG A 141 -1.16 14.41 -2.30
CA ARG A 141 -2.51 14.28 -1.74
C ARG A 141 -3.49 15.26 -2.39
N ALA A 142 -3.13 16.54 -2.52
CA ALA A 142 -3.98 17.56 -3.15
C ALA A 142 -4.28 17.24 -4.63
N ALA A 143 -3.26 16.83 -5.40
CA ALA A 143 -3.45 16.36 -6.77
C ALA A 143 -4.34 15.12 -6.83
N GLY A 144 -4.13 14.15 -5.92
CA GLY A 144 -4.97 12.96 -5.80
C GLY A 144 -6.44 13.29 -5.54
N ILE A 145 -6.73 14.26 -4.66
CA ILE A 145 -8.08 14.76 -4.38
C ILE A 145 -8.72 15.37 -5.63
N ARG A 146 -7.98 16.17 -6.41
CA ARG A 146 -8.48 16.73 -7.68
C ARG A 146 -8.85 15.65 -8.68
N LEU A 147 -7.97 14.67 -8.88
CA LEU A 147 -8.22 13.52 -9.75
C LEU A 147 -9.39 12.66 -9.25
N ALA A 148 -9.52 12.48 -7.93
CA ALA A 148 -10.65 11.78 -7.32
C ALA A 148 -11.96 12.52 -7.58
N ASN A 149 -11.99 13.84 -7.43
CA ASN A 149 -13.17 14.65 -7.71
C ASN A 149 -13.60 14.53 -9.18
N ARG A 150 -12.62 14.49 -10.10
CA ARG A 150 -12.85 14.27 -11.54
C ARG A 150 -13.49 12.91 -11.83
N ILE A 151 -13.05 11.83 -11.17
CA ILE A 151 -13.69 10.50 -11.24
C ILE A 151 -15.10 10.54 -10.65
N ALA A 152 -15.27 11.16 -9.47
CA ALA A 152 -16.54 11.17 -8.76
C ALA A 152 -17.65 11.94 -9.51
N SER A 153 -17.27 12.95 -10.29
CA SER A 153 -18.20 13.90 -10.92
C SER A 153 -18.49 13.60 -12.40
N ASP A 154 -17.75 12.70 -13.04
CA ASP A 154 -17.94 12.35 -14.44
C ASP A 154 -18.14 10.84 -14.63
N PRO A 155 -19.41 10.44 -14.85
CA PRO A 155 -19.76 9.07 -15.16
C PRO A 155 -19.12 8.55 -16.46
N VAL A 156 -18.98 9.39 -17.50
CA VAL A 156 -18.43 8.96 -18.80
C VAL A 156 -16.97 8.56 -18.64
N LEU A 157 -16.18 9.40 -17.97
CA LEU A 157 -14.81 9.08 -17.63
C LEU A 157 -14.71 7.80 -16.79
N THR A 158 -15.62 7.63 -15.84
CA THR A 158 -15.66 6.45 -14.97
C THR A 158 -15.96 5.17 -15.75
N ASP A 159 -16.82 5.24 -16.76
CA ASP A 159 -17.18 4.11 -17.61
C ASP A 159 -16.03 3.66 -18.51
N GLU A 160 -15.15 4.59 -18.92
CA GLU A 160 -13.95 4.32 -19.72
C GLU A 160 -12.81 3.63 -18.94
N LEU A 161 -12.80 3.69 -17.60
CA LEU A 161 -11.76 3.07 -16.77
C LEU A 161 -11.81 1.54 -16.84
N ASN A 162 -10.92 0.90 -17.59
CA ASN A 162 -10.97 -0.56 -17.78
C ASN A 162 -10.50 -1.39 -16.54
N SER A 163 -10.53 -2.72 -16.68
CA SER A 163 -10.13 -3.69 -15.65
C SER A 163 -8.66 -3.60 -15.23
N GLU A 164 -7.79 -3.04 -16.05
CA GLU A 164 -6.36 -2.86 -15.77
C GLU A 164 -6.10 -1.61 -14.91
N VAL A 165 -6.90 -0.56 -15.12
CA VAL A 165 -6.70 0.75 -14.49
C VAL A 165 -7.41 0.86 -13.13
N ILE A 166 -8.65 0.34 -13.01
CA ILE A 166 -9.45 0.46 -11.78
C ILE A 166 -8.73 -0.03 -10.51
N PRO A 167 -8.02 -1.17 -10.50
CA PRO A 167 -7.33 -1.63 -9.30
C PRO A 167 -6.23 -0.67 -8.83
N GLY A 168 -5.55 -0.03 -9.78
CA GLY A 168 -4.55 1.02 -9.52
C GLY A 168 -5.21 2.25 -8.89
N CYS A 169 -6.28 2.75 -9.51
CA CYS A 169 -7.07 3.87 -8.99
C CYS A 169 -7.57 3.60 -7.57
N LEU A 170 -8.26 2.48 -7.34
CA LEU A 170 -8.79 2.14 -6.02
C LEU A 170 -7.68 2.07 -4.96
N ASN A 171 -6.56 1.40 -5.28
CA ASN A 171 -5.43 1.30 -4.35
C ASN A 171 -4.80 2.67 -4.05
N ALA A 172 -4.69 3.55 -5.04
CA ALA A 172 -4.20 4.91 -4.88
C ALA A 172 -5.15 5.79 -4.05
N LEU A 173 -6.44 5.83 -4.41
CA LEU A 173 -7.48 6.55 -3.67
C LEU A 173 -7.56 6.09 -2.22
N GLY A 174 -7.39 4.78 -1.98
CA GLY A 174 -7.35 4.24 -0.64
C GLY A 174 -6.18 4.77 0.20
N ARG A 175 -5.11 5.34 -0.38
CA ARG A 175 -4.03 5.98 0.41
C ARG A 175 -4.47 7.26 1.10
N TRP A 176 -5.51 7.90 0.58
CA TRP A 176 -6.13 9.11 1.12
C TRP A 176 -7.59 8.83 1.49
N HIS A 177 -7.86 7.67 2.11
CA HIS A 177 -9.21 7.18 2.33
C HIS A 177 -10.05 8.05 3.28
N GLU A 178 -9.39 8.87 4.09
CA GLU A 178 -10.02 9.87 4.96
C GLU A 178 -10.61 11.05 4.18
N GLU A 179 -10.19 11.26 2.92
CA GLU A 179 -10.70 12.33 2.08
C GLU A 179 -12.04 11.99 1.46
N SER A 180 -12.99 12.91 1.56
CA SER A 180 -14.36 12.74 1.08
C SER A 180 -14.41 12.45 -0.42
N GLU A 181 -13.59 13.14 -1.20
CA GLU A 181 -13.49 13.04 -2.66
C GLU A 181 -12.93 11.68 -3.06
N CYS A 182 -11.91 11.20 -2.34
CA CYS A 182 -11.35 9.86 -2.55
C CYS A 182 -12.35 8.77 -2.20
N ALA A 183 -13.11 8.93 -1.12
CA ALA A 183 -14.20 8.02 -0.75
C ALA A 183 -15.32 8.02 -1.80
N LYS A 184 -15.74 9.19 -2.30
CA LYS A 184 -16.75 9.32 -3.38
C LYS A 184 -16.29 8.64 -4.66
N ALA A 185 -15.06 8.89 -5.10
CA ALA A 185 -14.47 8.22 -6.26
C ALA A 185 -14.42 6.70 -6.06
N GLY A 186 -13.94 6.23 -4.90
CA GLY A 186 -13.94 4.82 -4.53
C GLY A 186 -15.32 4.18 -4.59
N MET A 187 -16.35 4.87 -4.11
CA MET A 187 -17.75 4.43 -4.19
C MET A 187 -18.28 4.38 -5.63
N GLN A 188 -17.88 5.30 -6.53
CA GLN A 188 -18.25 5.21 -7.95
C GLN A 188 -17.59 4.00 -8.62
N LEU A 189 -16.30 3.76 -8.36
CA LEU A 189 -15.62 2.57 -8.88
C LEU A 189 -16.23 1.28 -8.32
N ALA A 190 -16.67 1.28 -7.05
CA ALA A 190 -17.42 0.18 -6.46
C ALA A 190 -18.76 -0.07 -7.17
N ARG A 191 -19.53 1.00 -7.47
CA ARG A 191 -20.77 0.89 -8.27
C ARG A 191 -20.50 0.25 -9.63
N ARG A 192 -19.45 0.70 -10.31
CA ARG A 192 -19.05 0.19 -11.63
C ARG A 192 -18.68 -1.30 -11.55
N LEU A 193 -17.96 -1.73 -10.52
CA LEU A 193 -17.67 -3.16 -10.25
C LEU A 193 -18.93 -4.00 -9.98
N VAL A 194 -19.94 -3.43 -9.33
CA VAL A 194 -21.20 -4.13 -9.07
C VAL A 194 -22.07 -4.21 -10.33
N ALA A 195 -22.10 -3.15 -11.14
CA ALA A 195 -22.93 -3.07 -12.34
C ALA A 195 -22.35 -3.87 -13.52
N ASP A 196 -21.04 -3.81 -13.74
CA ASP A 196 -20.39 -4.44 -14.89
C ASP A 196 -19.75 -5.78 -14.50
N GLN A 197 -20.42 -6.87 -14.88
CA GLN A 197 -19.89 -8.23 -14.67
C GLN A 197 -18.63 -8.50 -15.51
N ASN A 198 -18.57 -8.03 -16.76
CA ASN A 198 -17.42 -8.31 -17.63
C ASN A 198 -16.15 -7.69 -17.07
N LEU A 199 -16.25 -6.46 -16.59
CA LEU A 199 -15.19 -5.83 -15.81
C LEU A 199 -14.80 -6.68 -14.61
N LEU A 200 -15.77 -7.02 -13.75
CA LEU A 200 -15.50 -7.69 -12.48
C LEU A 200 -14.83 -9.04 -12.68
N TYR A 201 -15.25 -9.79 -13.71
CA TYR A 201 -14.65 -11.08 -14.08
C TYR A 201 -13.35 -10.95 -14.88
N GLY A 202 -13.13 -9.81 -15.55
CA GLY A 202 -11.86 -9.46 -16.19
C GLY A 202 -10.71 -9.16 -15.22
N LEU A 203 -11.01 -8.93 -13.93
CA LEU A 203 -9.98 -8.75 -12.91
C LEU A 203 -9.22 -10.06 -12.64
N ASN A 204 -7.89 -10.02 -12.72
CA ASN A 204 -7.04 -11.11 -12.26
C ASN A 204 -6.93 -11.12 -10.71
N GLY A 205 -6.30 -12.14 -10.12
CA GLY A 205 -6.16 -12.26 -8.67
C GLY A 205 -5.44 -11.08 -8.02
N HIS A 206 -4.46 -10.48 -8.71
CA HIS A 206 -3.77 -9.29 -8.19
C HIS A 206 -4.71 -8.09 -8.11
N ALA A 207 -5.47 -7.84 -9.18
CA ALA A 207 -6.46 -6.80 -9.25
C ALA A 207 -7.54 -6.96 -8.17
N VAL A 208 -8.06 -8.17 -7.99
CA VAL A 208 -9.05 -8.49 -6.94
C VAL A 208 -8.52 -8.16 -5.54
N ALA A 209 -7.28 -8.53 -5.23
CA ALA A 209 -6.67 -8.22 -3.93
C ALA A 209 -6.51 -6.71 -3.69
N HIS A 210 -6.13 -5.95 -4.72
CA HIS A 210 -6.01 -4.49 -4.64
C HIS A 210 -7.37 -3.83 -4.43
N CYS A 211 -8.38 -4.23 -5.21
CA CYS A 211 -9.75 -3.73 -5.07
C CYS A 211 -10.29 -4.01 -3.67
N LEU A 212 -10.21 -5.26 -3.17
CA LEU A 212 -10.68 -5.60 -1.83
C LEU A 212 -9.97 -4.80 -0.73
N SER A 213 -8.64 -4.72 -0.79
CA SER A 213 -7.86 -3.98 0.22
C SER A 213 -8.19 -2.49 0.25
N ALA A 214 -8.53 -1.90 -0.90
CA ALA A 214 -8.95 -0.50 -0.98
C ALA A 214 -10.38 -0.33 -0.46
N LEU A 215 -11.33 -1.12 -0.99
CA LEU A 215 -12.75 -1.05 -0.62
C LEU A 215 -12.99 -1.32 0.87
N GLY A 216 -12.17 -2.17 1.50
CA GLY A 216 -12.23 -2.43 2.94
C GLY A 216 -11.96 -1.18 3.80
N LYS A 217 -11.33 -0.13 3.26
CA LYS A 217 -11.14 1.15 3.96
C LYS A 217 -12.44 1.96 4.08
N TRP A 218 -13.40 1.67 3.21
CA TRP A 218 -14.75 2.24 3.21
C TRP A 218 -15.79 1.16 3.50
N SER A 219 -15.47 0.20 4.38
CA SER A 219 -16.32 -0.95 4.71
C SER A 219 -17.70 -0.59 5.27
N HIS A 220 -17.85 0.62 5.82
CA HIS A 220 -19.12 1.17 6.28
C HIS A 220 -20.06 1.58 5.14
N ALA A 221 -19.55 1.80 3.92
CA ALA A 221 -20.36 2.17 2.77
C ALA A 221 -20.99 0.92 2.13
N PRO A 222 -22.33 0.82 2.02
CA PRO A 222 -23.01 -0.38 1.51
C PRO A 222 -22.51 -0.83 0.13
N ILE A 223 -22.26 0.11 -0.77
CA ILE A 223 -21.79 -0.23 -2.12
C ILE A 223 -20.38 -0.84 -2.13
N CYS A 224 -19.51 -0.43 -1.21
CA CYS A 224 -18.19 -1.03 -1.05
C CYS A 224 -18.30 -2.46 -0.51
N SER A 225 -19.26 -2.69 0.41
CA SER A 225 -19.60 -4.03 0.90
C SER A 225 -20.16 -4.93 -0.20
N ASP A 226 -21.00 -4.40 -1.09
CA ASP A 226 -21.55 -5.16 -2.22
C ASP A 226 -20.49 -5.52 -3.27
N ALA A 227 -19.62 -4.57 -3.62
CA ALA A 227 -18.46 -4.85 -4.45
C ALA A 227 -17.53 -5.88 -3.79
N GLY A 228 -17.28 -5.73 -2.48
CA GLY A 228 -16.55 -6.68 -1.66
C GLY A 228 -17.15 -8.08 -1.73
N ARG A 229 -18.46 -8.23 -1.52
CA ARG A 229 -19.21 -9.49 -1.61
C ARG A 229 -19.02 -10.19 -2.97
N ARG A 230 -19.08 -9.46 -4.08
CA ARG A 230 -18.91 -10.03 -5.43
C ARG A 230 -17.47 -10.50 -5.67
N LEU A 231 -16.49 -9.72 -5.25
CA LEU A 231 -15.07 -10.10 -5.32
C LEU A 231 -14.76 -11.30 -4.41
N SER A 232 -15.35 -11.34 -3.21
CA SER A 232 -15.26 -12.48 -2.29
C SER A 232 -15.87 -13.74 -2.89
N SER A 233 -17.02 -13.62 -3.56
CA SER A 233 -17.66 -14.75 -4.25
C SER A 233 -16.72 -15.35 -5.30
N ARG A 234 -15.97 -14.51 -6.04
CA ARG A 234 -14.93 -15.00 -6.96
C ARG A 234 -13.80 -15.71 -6.24
N ILE A 235 -13.29 -15.16 -5.14
CA ILE A 235 -12.26 -15.86 -4.34
C ILE A 235 -12.78 -17.22 -3.86
N ALA A 236 -14.04 -17.31 -3.47
CA ALA A 236 -14.68 -18.53 -2.98
C ALA A 236 -14.79 -19.64 -4.05
N THR A 237 -14.95 -19.28 -5.33
CA THR A 237 -15.28 -20.24 -6.40
C THR A 237 -14.21 -20.42 -7.48
N ASP A 238 -13.29 -19.46 -7.67
CA ASP A 238 -12.30 -19.47 -8.75
C ASP A 238 -10.93 -19.99 -8.26
N ASP A 239 -10.56 -21.21 -8.67
CA ASP A 239 -9.27 -21.85 -8.35
C ASP A 239 -8.08 -21.12 -8.98
N MET A 240 -8.23 -20.60 -10.19
CA MET A 240 -7.14 -19.96 -10.91
C MET A 240 -6.83 -18.59 -10.31
N LEU A 241 -7.86 -17.83 -9.94
CA LEU A 241 -7.72 -16.57 -9.21
C LEU A 241 -6.98 -16.80 -7.89
N VAL A 242 -7.41 -17.80 -7.10
CA VAL A 242 -6.77 -18.07 -5.82
C VAL A 242 -5.30 -18.42 -6.01
N LYS A 243 -4.93 -19.25 -7.00
CA LYS A 243 -3.52 -19.59 -7.30
C LYS A 243 -2.64 -18.37 -7.62
N GLN A 244 -3.18 -17.33 -8.23
CA GLN A 244 -2.45 -16.09 -8.56
C GLN A 244 -2.14 -15.21 -7.32
N LEU A 245 -2.84 -15.40 -6.21
CA LEU A 245 -2.56 -14.62 -4.99
C LEU A 245 -1.24 -15.10 -4.39
N ASN A 246 -0.25 -14.23 -4.21
CA ASN A 246 0.91 -14.55 -3.37
C ASN A 246 0.59 -14.28 -1.89
N GLY A 247 1.54 -14.55 -0.97
CA GLY A 247 1.34 -14.34 0.47
C GLY A 247 0.84 -12.92 0.81
N VAL A 248 1.46 -11.88 0.23
CA VAL A 248 1.06 -10.48 0.44
C VAL A 248 -0.40 -10.25 0.04
N ARG A 249 -0.80 -10.75 -1.14
CA ARG A 249 -2.16 -10.58 -1.65
C ARG A 249 -3.18 -11.37 -0.84
N VAL A 250 -2.83 -12.56 -0.36
CA VAL A 250 -3.68 -13.32 0.57
C VAL A 250 -3.91 -12.54 1.86
N ALA A 251 -2.87 -11.93 2.43
CA ALA A 251 -3.00 -11.12 3.64
C ALA A 251 -3.87 -9.88 3.41
N ASN A 252 -3.69 -9.19 2.28
CA ASN A 252 -4.53 -8.04 1.91
C ASN A 252 -6.01 -8.43 1.74
N CYS A 253 -6.29 -9.56 1.07
CA CYS A 253 -7.65 -10.08 0.97
C CYS A 253 -8.22 -10.40 2.35
N LEU A 254 -7.54 -11.20 3.17
CA LEU A 254 -8.03 -11.57 4.51
C LEU A 254 -8.28 -10.35 5.39
N GLY A 255 -7.38 -9.38 5.40
CA GLY A 255 -7.55 -8.14 6.16
C GLY A 255 -8.80 -7.35 5.76
N ALA A 256 -9.10 -7.30 4.46
CA ALA A 256 -10.33 -6.68 3.94
C ALA A 256 -11.58 -7.51 4.28
N LEU A 257 -11.54 -8.83 4.06
CA LEU A 257 -12.65 -9.75 4.35
C LEU A 257 -13.06 -9.70 5.83
N GLY A 258 -12.10 -9.50 6.74
CA GLY A 258 -12.38 -9.35 8.17
C GLY A 258 -13.27 -8.15 8.50
N GLN A 259 -13.28 -7.10 7.66
CA GLN A 259 -14.19 -5.96 7.83
C GLN A 259 -15.66 -6.31 7.57
N TRP A 260 -15.91 -7.40 6.84
CA TRP A 260 -17.23 -7.90 6.48
C TRP A 260 -17.42 -9.33 6.99
N SER A 261 -16.95 -9.61 8.21
CA SER A 261 -16.90 -10.98 8.77
C SER A 261 -18.27 -11.64 8.94
N ALA A 262 -19.32 -10.84 9.09
CA ALA A 262 -20.72 -11.29 9.14
C ALA A 262 -21.28 -11.68 7.76
N ASP A 263 -20.63 -11.31 6.66
CA ASP A 263 -21.08 -11.66 5.31
C ASP A 263 -20.66 -13.08 4.93
N GLU A 264 -21.61 -13.85 4.40
CA GLU A 264 -21.39 -15.27 4.06
C GLU A 264 -20.40 -15.45 2.91
N SER A 265 -20.43 -14.57 1.90
CA SER A 265 -19.49 -14.66 0.77
C SER A 265 -18.07 -14.31 1.22
N CYS A 266 -17.94 -13.31 2.09
CA CYS A 266 -16.65 -12.96 2.71
C CYS A 266 -16.12 -14.08 3.61
N ARG A 267 -17.00 -14.72 4.39
CA ARG A 267 -16.67 -15.91 5.18
C ARG A 267 -16.18 -17.04 4.28
N ALA A 268 -16.91 -17.41 3.23
CA ALA A 268 -16.52 -18.48 2.31
C ALA A 268 -15.15 -18.21 1.64
N ALA A 269 -14.91 -16.97 1.21
CA ALA A 269 -13.62 -16.55 0.69
C ALA A 269 -12.50 -16.70 1.73
N ALA A 270 -12.74 -16.27 2.97
CA ALA A 270 -11.77 -16.36 4.06
C ALA A 270 -11.45 -17.82 4.41
N LEU A 271 -12.45 -18.71 4.47
CA LEU A 271 -12.23 -20.14 4.72
C LEU A 271 -11.36 -20.78 3.63
N ARG A 272 -11.57 -20.38 2.38
CA ARG A 272 -10.78 -20.87 1.24
C ARG A 272 -9.35 -20.38 1.26
N LEU A 273 -9.13 -19.11 1.61
CA LEU A 273 -7.79 -18.58 1.84
C LEU A 273 -7.12 -19.22 3.07
N ALA A 274 -7.88 -19.51 4.14
CA ALA A 274 -7.40 -20.23 5.31
C ALA A 274 -6.94 -21.66 4.96
N LYS A 275 -7.72 -22.37 4.13
CA LYS A 275 -7.32 -23.67 3.58
C LYS A 275 -6.00 -23.56 2.83
N ARG A 276 -5.88 -22.59 1.92
CA ARG A 276 -4.63 -22.37 1.19
C ARG A 276 -3.45 -22.05 2.11
N ILE A 277 -3.64 -21.20 3.12
CA ILE A 277 -2.61 -20.93 4.14
C ILE A 277 -2.22 -22.21 4.88
N SER A 278 -3.15 -23.12 5.13
CA SER A 278 -2.86 -24.40 5.82
C SER A 278 -2.10 -25.37 4.93
N ASP A 279 -2.44 -25.44 3.66
CA ASP A 279 -1.88 -26.43 2.73
C ASP A 279 -0.54 -25.97 2.11
N ASP A 280 -0.35 -24.66 1.90
CA ASP A 280 0.79 -24.10 1.17
C ASP A 280 1.87 -23.55 2.12
N GLY A 281 2.88 -24.39 2.41
CA GLY A 281 4.08 -24.01 3.19
C GLY A 281 4.87 -22.85 2.59
N PRO A 282 5.29 -22.93 1.32
CA PRO A 282 5.99 -21.84 0.64
C PRO A 282 5.24 -20.51 0.70
N LEU A 283 3.91 -20.49 0.51
CA LEU A 283 3.11 -19.28 0.65
C LEU A 283 3.21 -18.68 2.05
N ARG A 284 3.16 -19.51 3.09
CA ARG A 284 3.38 -19.03 4.46
C ARG A 284 4.74 -18.36 4.58
N HIS A 285 5.80 -18.93 4.03
CA HIS A 285 7.15 -18.35 4.12
C HIS A 285 7.28 -16.96 3.47
N HIS A 286 6.46 -16.65 2.45
CA HIS A 286 6.41 -15.31 1.84
C HIS A 286 5.67 -14.26 2.69
N LEU A 287 5.00 -14.65 3.79
CA LEU A 287 4.39 -13.72 4.73
C LEU A 287 5.45 -13.20 5.71
N ASN A 288 5.67 -11.88 5.70
CA ASN A 288 6.45 -11.18 6.73
C ASN A 288 5.62 -10.98 8.02
N GLY A 289 6.23 -10.44 9.07
CA GLY A 289 5.57 -10.19 10.37
C GLY A 289 4.23 -9.44 10.26
N ARG A 290 4.21 -8.32 9.52
CA ARG A 290 2.97 -7.56 9.29
C ARG A 290 1.89 -8.44 8.64
N HIS A 291 2.22 -9.17 7.58
CA HIS A 291 1.24 -10.01 6.88
C HIS A 291 0.74 -11.16 7.76
N VAL A 292 1.61 -11.77 8.59
CA VAL A 292 1.21 -12.77 9.59
C VAL A 292 0.21 -12.19 10.58
N ALA A 293 0.49 -10.99 11.11
CA ALA A 293 -0.40 -10.33 12.06
C ALA A 293 -1.77 -10.01 11.46
N VAL A 294 -1.81 -9.46 10.24
CA VAL A 294 -3.06 -9.18 9.52
C VAL A 294 -3.87 -10.45 9.26
N CYS A 295 -3.23 -11.53 8.84
CA CYS A 295 -3.90 -12.81 8.65
C CYS A 295 -4.47 -13.37 9.96
N LEU A 296 -3.70 -13.35 11.06
CA LEU A 296 -4.16 -13.82 12.36
C LEU A 296 -5.38 -13.03 12.86
N ASP A 297 -5.29 -11.70 12.80
CA ASP A 297 -6.36 -10.77 13.19
C ASP A 297 -7.65 -11.03 12.39
N ALA A 298 -7.53 -11.18 11.07
CA ALA A 298 -8.65 -11.50 10.20
C ALA A 298 -9.26 -12.88 10.51
N LEU A 299 -8.44 -13.93 10.58
CA LEU A 299 -8.87 -15.31 10.82
C LEU A 299 -9.57 -15.47 12.18
N ALA A 300 -9.20 -14.66 13.16
CA ALA A 300 -9.82 -14.66 14.48
C ALA A 300 -11.31 -14.25 14.46
N ASN A 301 -11.80 -13.60 13.39
CA ASN A 301 -13.24 -13.35 13.23
C ASN A 301 -14.05 -14.63 12.97
N TRP A 302 -13.39 -15.70 12.50
CA TRP A 302 -14.01 -16.99 12.21
C TRP A 302 -13.38 -18.11 13.05
N HIS A 303 -12.97 -17.80 14.27
CA HIS A 303 -12.28 -18.72 15.20
C HIS A 303 -13.09 -19.99 15.54
N THR A 304 -14.41 -19.98 15.37
CA THR A 304 -15.27 -21.16 15.53
C THR A 304 -15.09 -22.18 14.39
N ASN A 305 -14.57 -21.77 13.24
CA ASN A 305 -14.30 -22.66 12.11
C ASN A 305 -12.93 -23.35 12.23
N GLU A 306 -12.90 -24.67 12.05
CA GLU A 306 -11.68 -25.48 12.16
C GLU A 306 -10.59 -25.07 11.17
N MET A 307 -10.92 -24.76 9.92
CA MET A 307 -9.93 -24.37 8.91
C MET A 307 -9.26 -23.04 9.26
N CYS A 308 -10.02 -22.09 9.81
CA CYS A 308 -9.45 -20.82 10.29
C CYS A 308 -8.53 -21.04 11.48
N ARG A 309 -8.91 -21.90 12.44
CA ARG A 309 -8.04 -22.25 13.58
C ARG A 309 -6.76 -22.93 13.13
N LYS A 310 -6.85 -23.90 12.21
CA LYS A 310 -5.68 -24.60 11.65
C LYS A 310 -4.73 -23.63 10.96
N ALA A 311 -5.25 -22.74 10.12
CA ALA A 311 -4.47 -21.71 9.45
C ALA A 311 -3.78 -20.78 10.46
N ALA A 312 -4.53 -20.30 11.46
CA ALA A 312 -4.01 -19.45 12.52
C ALA A 312 -2.93 -20.17 13.35
N ALA A 313 -3.09 -21.46 13.65
CA ALA A 313 -2.09 -22.28 14.32
C ALA A 313 -0.78 -22.40 13.51
N HIS A 314 -0.84 -22.53 12.19
CA HIS A 314 0.36 -22.51 11.34
C HIS A 314 1.08 -21.15 11.37
N LEU A 315 0.33 -20.06 11.37
CA LEU A 315 0.88 -18.71 11.46
C LEU A 315 1.48 -18.42 12.85
N ALA A 316 0.80 -18.87 13.91
CA ALA A 316 1.29 -18.76 15.28
C ALA A 316 2.57 -19.57 15.49
N ARG A 317 2.67 -20.79 14.93
CA ARG A 317 3.93 -21.56 14.93
C ARG A 317 5.08 -20.79 14.30
N ARG A 318 4.85 -20.15 13.14
CA ARG A 318 5.87 -19.32 12.49
C ARG A 318 6.27 -18.13 13.36
N LEU A 319 5.30 -17.45 13.97
CA LEU A 319 5.56 -16.32 14.86
C LEU A 319 6.38 -16.72 16.10
N ALA A 320 6.18 -17.93 16.61
CA ALA A 320 6.94 -18.49 17.71
C ALA A 320 8.36 -18.93 17.31
N SER A 321 8.51 -19.56 16.14
CA SER A 321 9.77 -20.17 15.71
C SER A 321 10.75 -19.18 15.07
N ASP A 322 10.23 -18.14 14.41
CA ASP A 322 11.04 -17.15 13.69
C ASP A 322 11.04 -15.82 14.46
N SER A 323 12.12 -15.58 15.21
CA SER A 323 12.31 -14.36 15.99
C SER A 323 12.17 -13.11 15.15
N SER A 324 12.66 -13.13 13.91
CA SER A 324 12.65 -11.97 13.02
C SER A 324 11.23 -11.52 12.64
N ILE A 325 10.26 -12.45 12.59
CA ILE A 325 8.84 -12.14 12.34
C ILE A 325 8.27 -11.38 13.54
N CYS A 326 8.51 -11.89 14.75
CA CYS A 326 8.02 -11.28 15.99
C CYS A 326 8.65 -9.91 16.24
N ASP A 327 9.95 -9.77 16.02
CA ASP A 327 10.70 -8.55 16.34
C ASP A 327 10.37 -7.39 15.38
N ARG A 328 9.91 -7.69 14.15
CA ARG A 328 9.47 -6.70 13.16
C ARG A 328 8.01 -6.24 13.33
N LEU A 329 7.25 -6.82 14.28
CA LEU A 329 5.89 -6.35 14.55
C LEU A 329 5.91 -4.95 15.17
N THR A 330 5.03 -4.07 14.71
CA THR A 330 4.79 -2.79 15.38
C THR A 330 3.87 -2.99 16.59
N ALA A 331 3.75 -2.00 17.48
CA ALA A 331 2.82 -2.00 18.61
C ALA A 331 1.38 -2.41 18.22
N LYS A 332 0.82 -1.79 17.17
CA LYS A 332 -0.49 -2.17 16.62
C LYS A 332 -0.57 -3.65 16.23
N HIS A 333 0.45 -4.17 15.54
CA HIS A 333 0.46 -5.57 15.12
C HIS A 333 0.60 -6.53 16.31
N VAL A 334 1.37 -6.17 17.34
CA VAL A 334 1.47 -6.93 18.59
C VAL A 334 0.11 -7.02 19.28
N ALA A 335 -0.59 -5.89 19.43
CA ALA A 335 -1.91 -5.85 20.06
C ALA A 335 -2.94 -6.70 19.30
N ASN A 336 -2.96 -6.59 17.96
CA ASN A 336 -3.86 -7.41 17.13
C ASN A 336 -3.52 -8.90 17.19
N CYS A 337 -2.23 -9.27 17.16
CA CYS A 337 -1.83 -10.67 17.34
C CYS A 337 -2.30 -11.23 18.69
N LEU A 338 -2.09 -10.51 19.79
CA LEU A 338 -2.50 -10.99 21.11
C LEU A 338 -4.03 -11.16 21.21
N GLU A 339 -4.80 -10.19 20.71
CA GLU A 339 -6.27 -10.31 20.68
C GLU A 339 -6.75 -11.47 19.80
N ALA A 340 -6.12 -11.67 18.64
CA ALA A 340 -6.42 -12.81 17.79
C ALA A 340 -6.15 -14.14 18.50
N LEU A 341 -4.99 -14.23 19.17
CA LEU A 341 -4.58 -15.43 19.88
C LEU A 341 -5.45 -15.70 21.11
N SER A 342 -5.94 -14.67 21.83
CA SER A 342 -6.84 -14.87 22.97
C SER A 342 -8.19 -15.51 22.59
N LYS A 343 -8.62 -15.37 21.33
CA LYS A 343 -9.81 -16.07 20.78
C LYS A 343 -9.50 -17.54 20.38
N LEU A 344 -8.23 -17.94 20.42
CA LEU A 344 -7.72 -19.23 19.95
C LEU A 344 -7.03 -20.03 21.07
N THR A 345 -7.44 -19.83 22.32
CA THR A 345 -6.82 -20.49 23.50
C THR A 345 -6.91 -22.02 23.49
N GLY A 346 -7.88 -22.58 22.75
CA GLY A 346 -7.99 -24.03 22.53
C GLY A 346 -6.91 -24.63 21.62
N GLU A 347 -6.21 -23.80 20.84
CA GLU A 347 -5.15 -24.26 19.93
C GLU A 347 -3.80 -24.26 20.65
N SER A 348 -3.28 -25.44 21.01
CA SER A 348 -2.01 -25.58 21.74
C SER A 348 -0.82 -24.93 21.03
N ALA A 349 -0.88 -24.87 19.69
CA ALA A 349 0.11 -24.24 18.83
C ALA A 349 0.18 -22.71 18.95
N CYS A 350 -0.85 -22.06 19.50
CA CYS A 350 -0.90 -20.62 19.70
C CYS A 350 -0.15 -20.17 20.96
N ARG A 351 -0.02 -21.05 21.96
CA ARG A 351 0.63 -20.75 23.23
C ARG A 351 2.11 -20.29 23.09
N PRO A 352 2.99 -20.97 22.33
CA PRO A 352 4.36 -20.52 22.14
C PRO A 352 4.47 -19.12 21.51
N ALA A 353 3.53 -18.76 20.64
CA ALA A 353 3.51 -17.45 19.99
C ALA A 353 3.20 -16.34 21.01
N VAL A 354 2.24 -16.57 21.90
CA VAL A 354 1.90 -15.64 22.99
C VAL A 354 3.09 -15.45 23.92
N ILE A 355 3.72 -16.54 24.36
CA ILE A 355 4.93 -16.47 25.20
C ILE A 355 6.02 -15.63 24.53
N ARG A 356 6.26 -15.81 23.22
CA ARG A 356 7.28 -15.06 22.48
C ARG A 356 6.96 -13.56 22.40
N ILE A 357 5.68 -13.21 22.21
CA ILE A 357 5.24 -11.81 22.23
C ILE A 357 5.37 -11.23 23.65
N SER A 358 4.95 -11.97 24.67
CA SER A 358 5.08 -11.55 26.08
C SER A 358 6.54 -11.33 26.49
N GLN A 359 7.46 -12.18 26.04
CA GLN A 359 8.89 -11.97 26.23
C GLN A 359 9.35 -10.67 25.59
N ARG A 360 8.92 -10.39 24.35
CA ARG A 360 9.27 -9.14 23.68
C ARG A 360 8.74 -7.92 24.43
N ILE A 361 7.50 -7.95 24.92
CA ILE A 361 6.93 -6.87 25.75
C ILE A 361 7.80 -6.61 27.00
N LEU A 362 8.33 -7.66 27.62
CA LEU A 362 9.18 -7.53 28.81
C LEU A 362 10.59 -6.98 28.50
N THR A 363 11.10 -7.17 27.28
CA THR A 363 12.48 -6.80 26.92
C THR A 363 12.59 -5.55 26.07
N ASP A 364 11.60 -5.26 25.23
CA ASP A 364 11.61 -4.20 24.22
C ASP A 364 10.88 -2.96 24.76
N LYS A 365 11.61 -2.08 25.44
CA LYS A 365 11.06 -0.84 25.99
C LYS A 365 10.51 0.08 24.89
N ALA A 366 11.16 0.15 23.73
CA ALA A 366 10.71 0.98 22.62
C ALA A 366 9.34 0.52 22.07
N LEU A 367 9.11 -0.80 22.02
CA LEU A 367 7.79 -1.35 21.71
C LEU A 367 6.75 -0.86 22.74
N CYS A 368 7.04 -0.99 24.04
CA CYS A 368 6.14 -0.57 25.10
C CYS A 368 5.82 0.93 25.06
N ASP A 369 6.82 1.77 24.82
CA ASP A 369 6.65 3.21 24.68
C ASP A 369 5.78 3.56 23.45
N SER A 370 5.82 2.74 22.39
CA SER A 370 5.01 2.93 21.18
C SER A 370 3.56 2.41 21.27
N LEU A 371 3.21 1.62 22.29
CA LEU A 371 1.82 1.20 22.52
C LEU A 371 1.01 2.39 23.04
N ASP A 372 -0.12 2.69 22.42
CA ASP A 372 -1.10 3.61 23.00
C ASP A 372 -1.89 2.94 24.14
N ASP A 373 -2.58 3.74 24.97
CA ASP A 373 -3.27 3.22 26.16
C ASP A 373 -4.34 2.17 25.82
N GLN A 374 -5.04 2.31 24.69
CA GLN A 374 -6.02 1.30 24.24
C GLN A 374 -5.33 -0.01 23.87
N GLN A 375 -4.19 0.06 23.18
CA GLN A 375 -3.37 -1.09 22.82
C GLN A 375 -2.79 -1.77 24.06
N VAL A 376 -2.40 -1.03 25.09
CA VAL A 376 -1.92 -1.61 26.35
C VAL A 376 -3.04 -2.37 27.05
N ILE A 377 -4.24 -1.77 27.20
CA ILE A 377 -5.41 -2.43 27.79
C ILE A 377 -5.77 -3.71 27.02
N LYS A 378 -5.80 -3.60 25.69
CA LYS A 378 -6.08 -4.72 24.78
C LYS A 378 -5.08 -5.86 24.96
N CYS A 379 -3.78 -5.56 25.02
CA CYS A 379 -2.74 -6.55 25.29
C CYS A 379 -2.92 -7.20 26.67
N SER A 380 -3.14 -6.41 27.72
CA SER A 380 -3.31 -6.90 29.10
C SER A 380 -4.51 -7.85 29.22
N THR A 381 -5.64 -7.50 28.60
CA THR A 381 -6.85 -8.33 28.55
C THR A 381 -6.65 -9.59 27.71
N ALA A 382 -5.93 -9.50 26.59
CA ALA A 382 -5.62 -10.67 25.78
C ALA A 382 -4.73 -11.67 26.53
N LEU A 383 -3.77 -11.21 27.33
CA LEU A 383 -2.88 -12.06 28.11
C LEU A 383 -3.60 -12.78 29.26
N SER A 384 -4.64 -12.17 29.85
CA SER A 384 -5.39 -12.82 30.95
C SER A 384 -6.14 -14.08 30.49
N ALA A 385 -6.50 -14.16 29.20
CA ALA A 385 -7.15 -15.34 28.61
C ALA A 385 -6.26 -16.61 28.60
N TRP A 386 -4.95 -16.47 28.79
CA TRP A 386 -3.99 -17.58 28.73
C TRP A 386 -3.69 -18.23 30.09
N GLY A 387 -4.37 -17.82 31.16
CA GLY A 387 -4.21 -18.37 32.51
C GLY A 387 -2.85 -18.05 33.14
N SER A 388 -2.57 -18.68 34.28
CA SER A 388 -1.34 -18.46 35.08
C SER A 388 -0.10 -19.03 34.40
N GLN A 389 0.38 -18.33 33.38
CA GLN A 389 1.71 -18.51 32.84
C GLN A 389 2.60 -17.39 33.37
N HIS A 390 3.66 -17.76 34.07
CA HIS A 390 4.59 -16.81 34.70
C HIS A 390 5.05 -15.69 33.75
N VAL A 391 5.28 -15.98 32.46
CA VAL A 391 5.69 -14.97 31.48
C VAL A 391 4.54 -14.05 31.08
N CYS A 392 3.34 -14.59 30.84
CA CYS A 392 2.17 -13.80 30.47
C CYS A 392 1.73 -12.90 31.63
N ASP A 393 1.75 -13.41 32.87
CA ASP A 393 1.42 -12.65 34.08
C ASP A 393 2.41 -11.51 34.32
N ARG A 394 3.71 -11.76 34.12
CA ARG A 394 4.73 -10.71 34.20
C ARG A 394 4.55 -9.65 33.13
N ALA A 395 4.32 -10.05 31.88
CA ALA A 395 4.08 -9.11 30.79
C ALA A 395 2.83 -8.26 31.05
N ARG A 396 1.76 -8.89 31.54
CA ARG A 396 0.53 -8.19 31.96
C ARG A 396 0.79 -7.18 33.07
N ALA A 397 1.47 -7.58 34.14
CA ALA A 397 1.82 -6.68 35.24
C ALA A 397 2.69 -5.51 34.77
N SER A 398 3.64 -5.75 33.86
CA SER A 398 4.47 -4.69 33.26
C SER A 398 3.65 -3.69 32.45
N LEU A 399 2.65 -4.16 31.69
CA LEU A 399 1.74 -3.32 30.93
C LEU A 399 0.80 -2.51 31.84
N ASP A 400 0.29 -3.14 32.90
CA ASP A 400 -0.56 -2.49 33.88
C ASP A 400 0.21 -1.39 34.65
N GLN A 401 1.48 -1.64 34.99
CA GLN A 401 2.37 -0.64 35.58
C GLN A 401 2.63 0.53 34.61
N LEU A 402 2.90 0.25 33.34
CA LEU A 402 3.09 1.29 32.31
C LEU A 402 1.88 2.23 32.22
N LEU A 403 0.66 1.69 32.28
CA LEU A 403 -0.57 2.51 32.30
C LEU A 403 -0.68 3.35 33.57
N GLN A 404 -0.31 2.80 34.74
CA GLN A 404 -0.32 3.55 36.01
C GLN A 404 0.69 4.70 35.98
N ASP A 405 1.89 4.46 35.47
CA ASP A 405 2.95 5.47 35.34
C ASP A 405 2.53 6.61 34.38
N ARG A 406 1.86 6.28 33.27
CA ARG A 406 1.32 7.30 32.35
C ARG A 406 0.24 8.16 33.01
N ARG A 407 -0.64 7.54 33.81
CA ARG A 407 -1.71 8.25 34.54
C ARG A 407 -1.15 9.16 35.63
N SER A 408 -0.13 8.73 36.37
CA SER A 408 0.49 9.55 37.42
C SER A 408 1.20 10.77 36.84
N VAL A 409 1.90 10.63 35.70
CA VAL A 409 2.54 11.76 34.99
C VAL A 409 1.51 12.79 34.52
N LEU A 410 0.39 12.35 33.92
CA LEU A 410 -0.70 13.27 33.51
C LEU A 410 -1.35 13.96 34.72
N GLY A 411 -1.49 13.25 35.84
CA GLY A 411 -1.98 13.83 37.10
C GLY A 411 -1.05 14.91 37.67
N HIS A 412 0.27 14.78 37.52
CA HIS A 412 1.24 15.78 37.98
C HIS A 412 1.35 17.01 37.08
N VAL A 413 1.08 16.90 35.77
CA VAL A 413 1.08 18.05 34.84
C VAL A 413 -0.13 18.97 35.10
N ASN A 414 -1.27 18.42 35.52
CA ASN A 414 -2.49 19.20 35.79
C ASN A 414 -2.49 19.93 37.14
N VAL A 415 -1.47 19.74 37.99
CA VAL A 415 -1.36 20.36 39.32
C VAL A 415 -0.41 21.58 39.32
N LYS A 416 0.25 21.89 38.20
CA LYS A 416 1.08 23.09 38.04
C LYS A 416 0.36 24.20 37.24
N THR A 417 -0.72 24.74 37.78
CA THR A 417 -1.08 26.16 37.59
C THR A 417 -2.13 26.60 38.62
N PRO A 418 -1.70 27.25 39.70
CA PRO A 418 -2.39 28.41 40.22
C PRO A 418 -1.62 29.64 39.77
N VAL A 419 -2.15 30.36 38.77
CA VAL A 419 -1.82 31.78 38.61
C VAL A 419 -2.48 32.47 39.80
N SER A 420 -1.70 32.66 40.87
CA SER A 420 -2.07 33.54 41.96
C SER A 420 -2.03 34.98 41.43
N LEU A 421 -3.18 35.48 40.98
CA LEU A 421 -3.44 36.91 40.86
C LEU A 421 -3.74 37.43 42.27
N THR A 422 -2.76 38.08 42.89
CA THR A 422 -2.97 38.95 44.05
C THR A 422 -2.62 40.39 43.68
N ALA A 423 -3.66 41.22 43.80
CA ALA A 423 -3.73 42.68 43.99
C ALA A 423 -3.05 43.59 42.95
#